data_AF-A0A4Q3RY26-F1
#
_entry.id   AF-A0A4Q3RY26-F1
#
_cell.length_a   1.000
_cell.length_b   1.000
_cell.length_c   1.000
_cell.angle_alpha   90.00
_cell.angle_beta   90.00
_cell.angle_gamma   90.00
#
_symmetry.space_group_name_H-M   'P 1'
#
loop_
_entity.id
_entity.type
_entity.pdbx_description
1 polymer ?
#
loop_
_entity_poly.entity_id
_entity_poly.type
_entity_poly.pdbx_seq_one_letter_code
_entity_poly.pdbx_strand_id
1 'polypeptide(L)' 'TKWWVFHGAKDDVVQRLYSDIMVDALRKTKATVKYTIYPDANHNSWDPAFAEPTLLNWLFSQSLGKK' A
#
# COMPACT_ATOMS: atom_id res chain seq x y z
N THR A 1 -6.86 12.38 -2.48
CA THR A 1 -6.41 11.09 -3.04
C THR A 1 -6.35 10.07 -1.91
N LYS A 2 -6.78 8.82 -2.15
CA LYS A 2 -6.69 7.72 -1.18
C LYS A 2 -5.59 6.76 -1.61
N TRP A 3 -4.82 6.26 -0.67
CA TRP A 3 -3.65 5.41 -0.93
C TRP A 3 -3.81 4.04 -0.27
N TRP A 4 -3.39 2.98 -0.95
CA TRP A 4 -3.22 1.66 -0.34
C TRP A 4 -1.82 1.16 -0.70
N VAL A 5 -0.95 1.15 0.30
CA VAL A 5 0.47 0.79 0.19
C VAL A 5 0.64 -0.66 0.64
N PHE A 6 1.48 -1.40 -0.08
CA PHE A 6 1.80 -2.80 0.19
C PHE A 6 3.31 -2.97 0.27
N HIS A 7 3.80 -3.81 1.17
CA HIS A 7 5.23 -4.17 1.25
C HIS A 7 5.41 -5.59 1.80
N GLY A 8 6.46 -6.29 1.37
CA GLY A 8 6.86 -7.58 1.94
C GLY A 8 7.72 -7.41 3.19
N ALA A 9 7.40 -8.09 4.30
CA ALA A 9 8.18 -7.95 5.54
C ALA A 9 9.62 -8.51 5.42
N LYS A 10 9.83 -9.42 4.46
CA LYS A 10 11.12 -10.06 4.20
C LYS A 10 11.84 -9.46 2.98
N ASP A 11 11.38 -8.32 2.45
CA ASP A 11 11.98 -7.66 1.30
C ASP A 11 13.45 -7.30 1.57
N ASP A 12 14.36 -7.99 0.88
CA ASP A 12 15.81 -7.81 0.95
C ASP A 12 16.38 -6.94 -0.20
N VAL A 13 15.55 -6.54 -1.16
CA VAL A 13 15.92 -5.66 -2.28
C VAL A 13 15.55 -4.21 -1.97
N VAL A 14 14.35 -3.97 -1.46
CA VAL A 14 13.86 -2.65 -1.06
C VAL A 14 13.41 -2.70 0.39
N GLN A 15 14.21 -2.10 1.27
CA GLN A 15 13.93 -2.08 2.71
C GLN A 15 12.54 -1.47 3.01
N ARG A 16 11.76 -2.15 3.86
CA ARG A 16 10.44 -1.70 4.34
C ARG A 16 10.43 -0.27 4.87
N LEU A 17 11.55 0.19 5.43
CA LEU A 17 11.73 1.54 5.97
C LEU A 17 11.30 2.64 4.98
N TYR A 18 11.51 2.47 3.68
CA TYR A 18 11.10 3.46 2.69
C TYR A 18 9.59 3.62 2.60
N SER A 19 8.84 2.51 2.67
CA SER A 19 7.39 2.52 2.75
C SER A 19 6.89 3.06 4.09
N ASP A 20 7.56 2.74 5.20
CA ASP A 20 7.23 3.30 6.52
C ASP A 20 7.33 4.83 6.51
N ILE A 21 8.43 5.39 5.99
CA ILE A 21 8.66 6.84 5.89
C ILE A 21 7.55 7.50 5.05
N MET A 22 7.21 6.91 3.90
CA MET A 22 6.15 7.43 3.03
C MET A 22 4.78 7.41 3.71
N VAL A 23 4.41 6.29 4.34
CA VAL A 23 3.12 6.13 5.02
C VAL A 23 3.01 7.09 6.21
N ASP A 24 4.09 7.29 6.96
CA ASP A 24 4.11 8.25 8.06
C ASP A 24 3.96 9.69 7.57
N ALA A 25 4.60 10.05 6.44
CA ALA A 25 4.39 11.35 5.81
C ALA A 25 2.93 11.56 5.35
N LEU A 26 2.31 10.53 4.75
CA LEU A 26 0.88 10.57 4.37
C LEU A 26 -0.03 10.74 5.59
N ARG A 27 0.24 10.02 6.68
CA ARG A 27 -0.51 10.15 7.93
C ARG A 27 -0.38 11.55 8.54
N LYS A 28 0.82 12.13 8.55
CA LYS A 28 1.07 13.51 9.05
C LYS A 28 0.29 14.57 8.28
N THR A 29 0.07 14.37 6.98
CA THR A 29 -0.76 15.26 6.14
C THR A 29 -2.25 14.96 6.22
N LYS A 30 -2.67 14.02 7.08
CA LYS A 30 -4.06 13.54 7.23
C LYS A 30 -4.63 12.94 5.94
N ALA A 31 -3.76 12.43 5.05
CA ALA A 31 -4.20 11.70 3.87
C ALA A 31 -4.83 10.36 4.28
N THR A 32 -5.86 9.92 3.55
CA THR A 32 -6.41 8.57 3.71
C THR A 32 -5.42 7.54 3.14
N VAL A 33 -4.74 6.81 4.02
CA VAL A 33 -3.78 5.76 3.65
C VAL A 33 -4.09 4.45 4.37
N LYS A 34 -4.19 3.36 3.61
CA LYS A 34 -4.14 1.99 4.10
C LYS A 34 -2.74 1.44 3.86
N TYR A 35 -2.21 0.68 4.82
CA TYR A 35 -0.88 0.09 4.73
C TYR A 35 -0.94 -1.38 5.12
N THR A 36 -0.58 -2.26 4.19
CA THR A 36 -0.54 -3.71 4.38
C THR A 36 0.90 -4.20 4.30
N ILE A 37 1.33 -4.94 5.32
CA ILE A 37 2.60 -5.65 5.34
C ILE A 37 2.31 -7.14 5.23
N TYR A 38 2.88 -7.80 4.22
CA TYR A 38 2.79 -9.24 4.07
C TYR A 38 3.94 -9.90 4.85
N PRO A 39 3.67 -10.63 5.93
CA PRO A 39 4.73 -11.14 6.83
C PRO A 39 5.68 -12.11 6.14
N ASP A 40 5.19 -12.82 5.11
CA ASP A 40 5.95 -13.87 4.43
C ASP A 40 6.47 -13.49 3.04
N ALA A 41 6.02 -12.36 2.48
CA ALA A 41 6.48 -11.92 1.17
C ALA A 41 7.89 -11.30 1.25
N ASN A 42 8.74 -11.66 0.29
CA ASN A 42 9.98 -10.94 -0.03
C ASN A 42 9.66 -9.78 -1.00
N HIS A 43 10.52 -9.49 -1.98
CA HIS A 43 10.40 -8.38 -2.92
C HIS A 43 9.09 -8.37 -3.72
N ASN A 44 8.56 -9.55 -4.08
CA ASN A 44 7.34 -9.70 -4.88
C ASN A 44 6.05 -9.51 -4.07
N SER A 45 5.92 -8.39 -3.35
CA SER A 45 4.70 -8.10 -2.57
C SER A 45 3.47 -7.82 -3.45
N TRP A 46 3.65 -7.64 -4.76
CA TRP A 46 2.55 -7.45 -5.71
C TRP A 46 1.73 -8.72 -5.93
N ASP A 47 2.30 -9.92 -5.83
CA ASP A 47 1.55 -11.17 -5.99
C ASP A 47 0.44 -11.30 -4.93
N PRO A 48 0.72 -11.20 -3.61
CA PRO A 48 -0.34 -11.20 -2.60
C PRO A 48 -1.21 -9.95 -2.65
N ALA A 49 -0.69 -8.79 -3.10
CA ALA A 49 -1.52 -7.60 -3.29
C ALA A 49 -2.61 -7.82 -4.35
N PHE A 50 -2.26 -8.37 -5.51
CA PHE A 50 -3.24 -8.69 -6.56
C PHE A 50 -4.16 -9.85 -6.18
N ALA A 51 -3.77 -10.70 -5.22
CA ALA A 51 -4.63 -11.72 -4.65
C ALA A 51 -5.62 -11.19 -3.59
N GLU A 52 -5.48 -9.94 -3.12
CA GLU A 52 -6.44 -9.34 -2.20
C GLU A 52 -7.84 -9.29 -2.82
N PRO A 53 -8.85 -9.95 -2.22
CA PRO A 53 -10.19 -10.05 -2.81
C PRO A 53 -10.88 -8.68 -2.93
N THR A 54 -10.39 -7.68 -2.21
CA THR A 54 -10.97 -6.33 -2.18
C THR A 54 -10.14 -5.28 -2.92
N LEU A 55 -8.94 -5.60 -3.42
CA LEU A 55 -8.08 -4.60 -4.05
C LEU A 55 -8.75 -3.98 -5.28
N LEU A 56 -9.23 -4.80 -6.22
CA LEU A 56 -9.86 -4.29 -7.45
C LEU A 56 -11.13 -3.52 -7.15
N ASN A 57 -12.00 -4.03 -6.27
CA ASN A 57 -13.21 -3.32 -5.86
C ASN A 57 -12.88 -1.96 -5.21
N TRP A 58 -11.86 -1.92 -4.34
CA TRP A 58 -11.40 -0.68 -3.73
C TRP A 58 -10.85 0.29 -4.79
N LEU A 59 -10.02 -0.18 -5.71
CA LEU A 59 -9.39 0.63 -6.74
C LEU A 59 -10.44 1.28 -7.66
N PHE A 60 -11.38 0.48 -8.18
CA PHE A 60 -12.42 0.96 -9.09
C PHE A 60 -13.53 1.77 -8.40
N SER A 61 -13.65 1.71 -7.07
CA SER A 61 -14.51 2.62 -6.32
C SER A 61 -13.95 4.05 -6.20
N GLN A 62 -12.66 4.26 -6.54
CA GLN A 62 -12.07 5.60 -6.49
C GLN A 62 -12.41 6.39 -7.76
N SER A 63 -12.71 7.67 -7.58
CA SER A 63 -12.84 8.63 -8.66
C SER A 63 -12.04 9.88 -8.33
N LEU A 64 -11.55 10.57 -9.36
CA LEU A 64 -11.14 11.96 -9.22
C LEU A 64 -12.44 12.72 -8.92
N GLY A 65 -12.61 13.19 -7.68
CA GLY A 65 -13.79 13.98 -7.32
C GLY A 65 -14.01 15.09 -8.36
N LYS A 66 -15.26 15.32 -8.77
CA LYS A 66 -15.57 16.44 -9.67
C LYS A 66 -14.95 17.71 -9.07
N LYS A 67 -14.11 18.39 -9.85
CA LYS A 67 -13.65 19.74 -9.53
C LYS A 67 -14.84 20.67 -9.37
#